data_AF-R7PEK6-F1
#
_entry.id   AF-R7PEK6-F1
#
_cell.length_a   1.000
_cell.length_b   1.000
_cell.length_c   1.000
_cell.angle_alpha   90.00
_cell.angle_beta   90.00
_cell.angle_gamma   90.00
#
_symmetry.space_group_name_H-M   'P 1'
#
loop_
_entity.id
_entity.type
_entity.pdbx_description
1 polymer ?
#
loop_
_entity_poly.entity_id
_entity_poly.type
_entity_poly.pdbx_seq_one_letter_code
_entity_poly.pdbx_strand_id
1 'polypeptide(L)'
;MQEVKSIDLQIGSSGYATLCLPCAIELPEEVEAYVATSRDGNVLHLTSLSNYTESRVLPRYVPVVLKRRSDCTDTEFSCPVIYDAATPQIPNLLKGLTLQGNIEEGSYILYQGADKPLGFYKVDPNSTLVYSNKAYLPYQPAFQSSLKISFDGELTGVELPEMMEDETDTNILYDLTGRRVIRPEKGIYISTKGKKLLMK
;
A
#
# COMPACT_ATOMS: atom_id res chain seq x y z
N MET A 1 1.95 26.89 28.82
CA MET A 1 2.15 25.86 27.78
C MET A 1 1.01 24.87 27.95
N GLN A 2 0.13 24.76 26.96
CA GLN A 2 -0.98 23.81 27.00
C GLN A 2 -0.42 22.47 26.52
N GLU A 3 -0.28 21.53 27.44
CA GLU A 3 0.23 20.19 27.16
C GLU A 3 -0.80 19.43 26.31
N VAL A 4 -0.36 18.90 25.17
CA VAL A 4 -1.24 18.18 24.24
C VAL A 4 -1.53 16.81 24.83
N LYS A 5 -2.70 16.64 25.41
CA LYS A 5 -3.10 15.38 26.07
C LYS A 5 -3.46 14.29 25.07
N SER A 6 -3.93 14.67 23.89
CA SER A 6 -4.34 13.75 22.82
C SER A 6 -4.15 14.36 21.44
N ILE A 7 -4.05 13.49 20.44
CA ILE A 7 -3.97 13.83 19.02
C ILE A 7 -5.18 13.22 18.32
N ASP A 8 -5.88 14.04 17.54
CA ASP A 8 -6.99 13.56 16.73
C ASP A 8 -6.45 12.94 15.43
N LEU A 9 -6.84 11.68 15.22
CA LEU A 9 -6.49 10.86 14.09
C LEU A 9 -7.72 10.66 13.21
N GLN A 10 -7.58 11.02 11.93
CA GLN A 10 -8.64 10.79 10.94
C GLN A 10 -8.29 9.62 10.02
N ILE A 11 -9.21 8.66 9.90
CA ILE A 11 -9.14 7.55 8.95
C ILE A 11 -10.40 7.59 8.09
N GLY A 12 -10.22 7.82 6.79
CA GLY A 12 -11.33 7.96 5.85
C GLY A 12 -12.18 6.69 5.71
N SER A 13 -13.23 6.78 4.90
CA SER A 13 -14.16 5.68 4.63
C SER A 13 -13.51 4.45 3.98
N SER A 14 -12.32 4.59 3.38
CA SER A 14 -11.51 3.46 2.91
C SER A 14 -11.10 2.51 4.05
N GLY A 15 -11.02 3.02 5.29
CA GLY A 15 -10.50 2.29 6.44
C GLY A 15 -8.98 2.25 6.51
N TYR A 16 -8.27 2.97 5.62
CA TYR A 16 -6.81 2.96 5.58
C TYR A 16 -6.23 4.39 5.56
N ALA A 17 -5.10 4.57 6.25
CA ALA A 17 -4.36 5.83 6.27
C ALA A 17 -2.86 5.57 6.47
N THR A 18 -2.04 6.59 6.26
CA THR A 18 -0.64 6.57 6.70
C THR A 18 -0.40 7.61 7.78
N LEU A 19 0.52 7.31 8.70
CA LEU A 19 0.81 8.18 9.84
C LEU A 19 2.30 8.12 10.20
N CYS A 20 2.88 9.27 10.53
CA CYS A 20 4.17 9.36 11.21
C CYS A 20 4.15 10.60 12.10
N LEU A 21 4.31 10.45 13.42
CA LEU A 21 4.20 11.54 14.38
C LEU A 21 5.52 11.83 15.08
N PRO A 22 5.79 13.09 15.49
CA PRO A 22 6.98 13.44 16.26
C PRO A 22 6.88 13.03 17.75
N CYS A 23 5.76 12.47 18.18
CA CYS A 23 5.52 11.96 19.53
C CYS A 23 4.92 10.55 19.46
N ALA A 24 4.94 9.84 20.60
CA ALA A 24 4.29 8.55 20.72
C ALA A 24 2.83 8.72 21.15
N ILE A 25 1.97 7.81 20.68
CA ILE A 25 0.55 7.80 21.01
C ILE A 25 0.06 6.39 21.32
N GLU A 26 -1.02 6.28 22.08
CA GLU A 26 -1.82 5.05 22.17
C GLU A 26 -2.89 5.05 21.07
N LEU A 27 -2.89 4.02 20.24
CA LEU A 27 -3.88 3.80 19.19
C LEU A 27 -5.19 3.26 19.80
N PRO A 28 -6.34 3.62 19.23
CA PRO A 28 -7.63 3.06 19.64
C PRO A 28 -7.68 1.54 19.30
N GLU A 29 -8.55 0.80 19.98
CA GLU A 29 -8.65 -0.66 19.82
C GLU A 29 -9.12 -1.09 18.43
N GLU A 30 -9.78 -0.19 17.71
CA GLU A 30 -10.30 -0.35 16.35
C GLU A 30 -9.25 -0.13 15.27
N VAL A 31 -8.03 0.33 15.62
CA VAL A 31 -6.99 0.68 14.65
C VAL A 31 -5.75 -0.16 14.87
N GLU A 32 -5.36 -0.87 13.82
CA GLU A 32 -4.12 -1.60 13.74
C GLU A 32 -3.09 -0.79 12.94
N ALA A 33 -1.83 -0.89 13.33
CA ALA A 33 -0.72 -0.24 12.64
C ALA A 33 0.26 -1.27 12.11
N TYR A 34 0.77 -1.04 10.90
CA TYR A 34 1.68 -1.92 10.21
C TYR A 34 2.88 -1.16 9.66
N VAL A 35 4.05 -1.80 9.69
CA VAL A 35 5.30 -1.31 9.11
C VAL A 35 5.66 -2.12 7.85
N ALA A 36 6.29 -1.49 6.86
CA ALA A 36 6.68 -2.21 5.64
C ALA A 36 8.04 -2.89 5.85
N THR A 37 8.06 -4.21 5.93
CA THR A 37 9.26 -4.97 6.32
C THR A 37 10.01 -5.56 5.15
N SER A 38 9.31 -5.94 4.08
CA SER A 38 9.91 -6.54 2.90
C SER A 38 9.07 -6.31 1.65
N ARG A 39 9.64 -6.72 0.51
CA ARG A 39 8.99 -6.67 -0.80
C ARG A 39 9.31 -7.95 -1.56
N ASP A 40 8.29 -8.52 -2.18
CA ASP A 40 8.43 -9.59 -3.16
C ASP A 40 7.71 -9.20 -4.45
N GLY A 41 8.44 -9.10 -5.56
CA GLY A 41 7.90 -8.59 -6.83
C GLY A 41 7.18 -7.24 -6.65
N ASN A 42 5.89 -7.18 -6.95
CA ASN A 42 5.06 -5.97 -6.76
C ASN A 42 4.21 -5.98 -5.49
N VAL A 43 4.52 -6.86 -4.54
CA VAL A 43 3.83 -6.93 -3.25
C VAL A 43 4.72 -6.34 -2.18
N LEU A 44 4.20 -5.32 -1.49
CA LEU A 44 4.78 -4.78 -0.28
C LEU A 44 4.21 -5.54 0.91
N HIS A 45 5.09 -6.21 1.67
CA HIS A 45 4.68 -6.92 2.87
C HIS A 45 4.72 -5.98 4.06
N LEU A 46 3.58 -5.85 4.70
CA LEU A 46 3.36 -5.10 5.91
C LEU A 46 3.26 -6.08 7.08
N THR A 47 3.98 -5.79 8.15
CA THR A 47 3.98 -6.58 9.39
C THR A 47 3.37 -5.75 10.50
N SER A 48 2.54 -6.38 11.34
CA SER A 48 1.92 -5.70 12.46
C SER A 48 2.96 -5.08 13.40
N LEU A 49 2.73 -3.82 13.79
CA LEU A 49 3.61 -3.06 14.68
C LEU A 49 3.71 -3.71 16.07
N SER A 50 2.67 -4.39 16.52
CA SER A 50 2.64 -5.08 17.83
C SER A 50 3.67 -6.20 17.96
N ASN A 51 4.27 -6.64 16.85
CA ASN A 51 5.41 -7.57 16.87
C ASN A 51 6.72 -6.92 17.36
N TYR A 52 6.77 -5.58 17.44
CA TYR A 52 7.97 -4.81 17.79
C TYR A 52 7.80 -3.90 19.02
N THR A 53 6.56 -3.61 19.41
CA THR A 53 6.23 -2.65 20.47
C THR A 53 5.20 -3.23 21.42
N GLU A 54 4.99 -2.54 22.54
CA GLU A 54 3.78 -2.77 23.35
C GLU A 54 2.53 -2.61 22.49
N SER A 55 1.51 -3.42 22.79
CA SER A 55 0.26 -3.43 22.03
C SER A 55 -0.35 -2.02 21.99
N ARG A 56 -0.76 -1.58 20.80
CA ARG A 56 -1.36 -0.26 20.53
C ARG A 56 -0.45 0.95 20.74
N VAL A 57 0.81 0.80 21.14
CA VAL A 57 1.73 1.93 21.23
C VAL A 57 2.32 2.21 19.86
N LEU A 58 2.08 3.40 19.32
CA LEU A 58 2.81 3.93 18.16
C LEU A 58 3.97 4.79 18.66
N PRO A 59 5.24 4.38 18.47
CA PRO A 59 6.37 5.19 18.89
C PRO A 59 6.57 6.42 17.99
N ARG A 60 7.22 7.45 18.53
CA ARG A 60 7.60 8.64 17.75
C ARG A 60 8.48 8.26 16.55
N TYR A 61 8.30 8.99 15.46
CA TYR A 61 9.04 8.86 14.20
C TYR A 61 8.97 7.47 13.55
N VAL A 62 7.98 6.65 13.89
CA VAL A 62 7.73 5.37 13.22
C VAL A 62 6.64 5.56 12.16
N PRO A 63 6.99 5.50 10.86
CA PRO A 63 6.01 5.60 9.79
C PRO A 63 5.20 4.31 9.67
N VAL A 64 3.87 4.40 9.65
CA VAL A 64 2.98 3.24 9.60
C VAL A 64 1.87 3.39 8.57
N VAL A 65 1.36 2.25 8.12
CA VAL A 65 0.03 2.13 7.50
C VAL A 65 -0.95 1.75 8.61
N LEU A 66 -2.02 2.51 8.72
CA LEU A 66 -3.12 2.25 9.62
C LEU A 66 -4.22 1.50 8.87
N LYS A 67 -4.79 0.51 9.54
CA LYS A 67 -5.96 -0.24 9.10
C LYS A 67 -7.00 -0.19 10.21
N ARG A 68 -8.15 0.38 9.90
CA ARG A 68 -9.31 0.38 10.78
C ARG A 68 -10.06 -0.95 10.63
N ARG A 69 -10.55 -1.47 11.74
CA ARG A 69 -11.40 -2.66 11.77
C ARG A 69 -12.64 -2.44 10.89
N SER A 70 -13.01 -3.46 10.12
CA SER A 70 -14.07 -3.36 9.09
C SER A 70 -15.47 -3.12 9.65
N ASP A 71 -15.71 -3.47 10.91
CA ASP A 71 -16.98 -3.30 11.65
C ASP A 71 -17.13 -1.91 12.29
N CYS A 72 -16.03 -1.16 12.42
CA CYS A 72 -16.05 0.21 12.90
C CYS A 72 -16.56 1.15 11.80
N THR A 73 -17.31 2.18 12.16
CA THR A 73 -17.75 3.25 11.23
C THR A 73 -17.14 4.61 11.55
N ASP A 74 -16.47 4.71 12.70
CA ASP A 74 -15.86 5.94 13.14
C ASP A 74 -14.70 6.32 12.23
N THR A 75 -14.58 7.62 11.97
CA THR A 75 -13.53 8.19 11.10
C THR A 75 -12.61 9.12 11.86
N GLU A 76 -12.91 9.41 13.12
CA GLU A 76 -12.16 10.29 14.00
C GLU A 76 -11.88 9.56 15.31
N PHE A 77 -10.61 9.55 15.73
CA PHE A 77 -10.15 8.88 16.94
C PHE A 77 -9.28 9.83 17.74
N SER A 78 -9.54 9.95 19.04
CA SER A 78 -8.65 10.72 19.93
C SER A 78 -7.62 9.78 20.54
N CYS A 79 -6.36 9.98 20.21
CA CYS A 79 -5.24 9.13 20.61
C CYS A 79 -4.44 9.80 21.73
N PRO A 80 -4.38 9.25 22.96
CA PRO A 80 -3.59 9.81 24.05
C PRO A 80 -2.10 9.88 23.70
N VAL A 81 -1.43 10.97 24.09
CA VAL A 81 0.03 11.10 23.94
C VAL A 81 0.75 10.35 25.06
N ILE A 82 1.78 9.59 24.70
CA ILE A 82 2.65 8.87 25.64
C ILE A 82 3.99 9.60 25.72
N TYR A 83 4.31 10.17 26.89
CA TYR A 83 5.49 11.01 27.07
C TYR A 83 6.80 10.21 27.24
N ASP A 84 6.73 9.04 27.87
CA ASP A 84 7.90 8.22 28.23
C ASP A 84 8.05 6.94 27.37
N ALA A 85 7.55 6.99 26.13
CA ALA A 85 7.63 5.83 25.24
C ALA A 85 9.06 5.56 24.75
N ALA A 86 9.44 4.28 24.72
CA ALA A 86 10.68 3.83 24.11
C ALA A 86 10.70 4.14 22.60
N THR A 87 11.90 4.32 22.04
CA THR A 87 12.11 4.48 20.59
C THR A 87 12.84 3.26 20.02
N PRO A 88 12.13 2.15 19.77
CA PRO A 88 12.75 0.95 19.24
C PRO A 88 13.24 1.18 17.80
N GLN A 89 14.28 0.44 17.42
CA GLN A 89 14.68 0.32 16.02
C GLN A 89 13.79 -0.73 15.36
N ILE A 90 12.92 -0.28 14.47
CA ILE A 90 11.97 -1.13 13.75
C ILE A 90 12.35 -1.15 12.27
N PRO A 91 12.55 -2.32 11.64
CA PRO A 91 12.81 -2.38 10.21
C PRO A 91 11.61 -1.82 9.45
N ASN A 92 11.85 -0.82 8.61
CA ASN A 92 10.78 -0.18 7.88
C ASN A 92 11.28 0.41 6.56
N LEU A 93 10.61 0.05 5.48
CA LEU A 93 10.84 0.59 4.14
C LEU A 93 10.13 1.93 3.94
N LEU A 94 9.14 2.26 4.77
CA LEU A 94 8.45 3.54 4.73
C LEU A 94 9.33 4.65 5.30
N LYS A 95 9.14 5.86 4.78
CA LYS A 95 9.65 7.10 5.35
C LYS A 95 8.49 7.97 5.81
N GLY A 96 8.72 8.72 6.88
CA GLY A 96 7.74 9.62 7.44
C GLY A 96 8.04 11.09 7.17
N LEU A 97 6.99 11.90 7.10
CA LEU A 97 7.02 13.35 7.08
C LEU A 97 6.22 13.87 8.27
N THR A 98 6.89 14.48 9.24
CA THR A 98 6.22 15.15 10.38
C THR A 98 5.86 16.60 10.07
N LEU A 99 6.45 17.16 9.02
CA LEU A 99 6.12 18.47 8.46
C LEU A 99 5.76 18.27 6.99
N GLN A 100 4.93 19.17 6.46
CA GLN A 100 4.62 19.18 5.04
C GLN A 100 5.90 19.37 4.22
N GLY A 101 6.02 18.64 3.11
CA GLY A 101 7.19 18.71 2.25
C GLY A 101 6.98 17.99 0.92
N ASN A 102 7.92 18.19 0.01
CA ASN A 102 7.96 17.44 -1.25
C ASN A 102 8.73 16.12 -1.04
N ILE A 103 8.20 15.05 -1.62
CA ILE A 103 8.91 13.76 -1.70
C ILE A 103 9.64 13.64 -3.04
N GLU A 104 10.60 12.73 -3.11
CA GLU A 104 11.34 12.43 -4.33
C GLU A 104 10.40 11.93 -5.44
N GLU A 105 10.65 12.34 -6.68
CA GLU A 105 9.93 11.81 -7.85
C GLU A 105 10.03 10.28 -7.90
N GLY A 106 8.92 9.62 -8.26
CA GLY A 106 8.86 8.16 -8.28
C GLY A 106 8.69 7.50 -6.91
N SER A 107 8.59 8.29 -5.82
CA SER A 107 8.10 7.80 -4.53
C SER A 107 6.62 7.40 -4.63
N TYR A 108 6.12 6.68 -3.62
CA TYR A 108 4.77 6.13 -3.63
C TYR A 108 3.97 6.56 -2.42
N ILE A 109 2.68 6.81 -2.64
CA ILE A 109 1.69 7.12 -1.60
C ILE A 109 0.63 6.03 -1.55
N LEU A 110 0.09 5.80 -0.35
CA LEU A 110 -1.04 4.90 -0.16
C LEU A 110 -2.28 5.51 -0.83
N TYR A 111 -2.98 4.73 -1.64
CA TYR A 111 -4.22 5.14 -2.27
C TYR A 111 -5.18 3.96 -2.43
N GLN A 112 -6.46 4.27 -2.35
CA GLN A 112 -7.56 3.38 -2.71
C GLN A 112 -8.65 4.24 -3.35
N GLY A 113 -9.17 3.81 -4.49
CA GLY A 113 -10.23 4.50 -5.21
C GLY A 113 -11.17 3.53 -5.90
N ALA A 114 -12.16 4.05 -6.63
CA ALA A 114 -13.14 3.21 -7.34
C ALA A 114 -12.48 2.25 -8.35
N ASP A 115 -11.49 2.74 -9.10
CA ASP A 115 -10.81 1.99 -10.16
C ASP A 115 -9.40 1.50 -9.76
N LYS A 116 -9.01 1.73 -8.49
CA LYS A 116 -7.68 1.39 -7.99
C LYS A 116 -7.81 0.62 -6.68
N PRO A 117 -7.41 -0.66 -6.62
CA PRO A 117 -7.41 -1.39 -5.36
C PRO A 117 -6.49 -0.71 -4.35
N LEU A 118 -6.61 -1.07 -3.08
CA LEU A 118 -5.68 -0.57 -2.07
C LEU A 118 -4.23 -0.91 -2.44
N GLY A 119 -3.38 0.11 -2.49
CA GLY A 119 -1.98 -0.07 -2.85
C GLY A 119 -1.15 1.19 -2.67
N PHE A 120 0.15 1.04 -2.89
CA PHE A 120 1.07 2.17 -3.01
C PHE A 120 1.24 2.52 -4.49
N TYR A 121 0.97 3.76 -4.85
CA TYR A 121 1.02 4.24 -6.24
C TYR A 121 2.08 5.31 -6.40
N LYS A 122 2.85 5.28 -7.51
CA LYS A 122 3.82 6.33 -7.82
C LYS A 122 3.14 7.68 -7.79
N VAL A 123 3.77 8.66 -7.15
CA VAL A 123 3.31 10.05 -7.23
C VAL A 123 3.51 10.58 -8.64
N ASP A 124 2.57 11.41 -9.09
CA ASP A 124 2.77 12.20 -10.30
C ASP A 124 3.98 13.13 -10.06
N PRO A 125 4.96 13.18 -10.98
CA PRO A 125 6.10 14.10 -10.88
C PRO A 125 5.71 15.57 -10.66
N ASN A 126 4.52 15.97 -11.11
CA ASN A 126 3.98 17.32 -10.93
C ASN A 126 3.24 17.52 -9.59
N SER A 127 3.07 16.46 -8.79
CA SER A 127 2.33 16.47 -7.52
C SER A 127 3.05 15.69 -6.42
N THR A 128 4.27 16.13 -6.09
CA THR A 128 5.12 15.52 -5.05
C THR A 128 4.88 16.06 -3.64
N LEU A 129 3.97 17.02 -3.46
CA LEU A 129 3.67 17.63 -2.18
C LEU A 129 2.86 16.67 -1.28
N VAL A 130 3.40 16.35 -0.10
CA VAL A 130 2.74 15.53 0.91
C VAL A 130 2.55 16.34 2.19
N TYR A 131 1.34 16.30 2.74
CA TYR A 131 1.00 16.98 4.00
C TYR A 131 1.73 16.37 5.20
N SER A 132 1.80 17.14 6.29
CA SER A 132 2.39 16.70 7.55
C SER A 132 1.75 15.44 8.13
N ASN A 133 2.52 14.75 8.95
CA ASN A 133 2.15 13.54 9.67
C ASN A 133 1.69 12.39 8.76
N LYS A 134 2.43 12.18 7.67
CA LYS A 134 2.14 11.13 6.69
C LYS A 134 3.36 10.22 6.51
N ALA A 135 3.12 9.01 6.04
CA ALA A 135 4.17 8.12 5.59
C ALA A 135 4.03 7.83 4.09
N TYR A 136 5.17 7.60 3.45
CA TYR A 136 5.29 7.29 2.03
C TYR A 136 6.36 6.21 1.86
N LEU A 137 6.36 5.55 0.71
CA LEU A 137 7.38 4.58 0.33
C LEU A 137 8.34 5.28 -0.64
N PRO A 138 9.63 5.45 -0.31
CA PRO A 138 10.56 6.19 -1.16
C PRO A 138 10.76 5.51 -2.51
N TYR A 139 11.22 6.29 -3.49
CA TYR A 139 11.56 5.77 -4.82
C TYR A 139 12.52 4.58 -4.72
N GLN A 140 12.21 3.55 -5.51
CA GLN A 140 13.11 2.42 -5.73
C GLN A 140 13.06 2.04 -7.22
N PRO A 141 14.21 1.92 -7.89
CA PRO A 141 14.28 1.82 -9.35
C PRO A 141 13.61 0.57 -9.94
N ALA A 142 13.44 -0.49 -9.15
CA ALA A 142 12.79 -1.74 -9.57
C ALA A 142 11.27 -1.78 -9.31
N PHE A 143 10.65 -0.65 -8.95
CA PHE A 143 9.23 -0.63 -8.60
C PHE A 143 8.37 -0.26 -9.82
N GLN A 144 7.32 -1.05 -10.07
CA GLN A 144 6.33 -0.74 -11.10
C GLN A 144 5.47 0.48 -10.73
N SER A 145 4.51 0.85 -11.58
CA SER A 145 3.60 2.00 -11.37
C SER A 145 2.82 1.92 -10.05
N SER A 146 2.59 0.70 -9.54
CA SER A 146 1.94 0.44 -8.26
C SER A 146 2.48 -0.81 -7.55
N LEU A 147 2.26 -0.88 -6.23
CA LEU A 147 2.52 -2.04 -5.39
C LEU A 147 1.24 -2.44 -4.66
N LYS A 148 0.92 -3.73 -4.73
CA LYS A 148 -0.11 -4.35 -3.89
C LYS A 148 0.41 -4.46 -2.45
N ILE A 149 -0.50 -4.59 -1.50
CA ILE A 149 -0.18 -4.69 -0.09
C ILE A 149 -0.54 -6.09 0.40
N SER A 150 0.31 -6.64 1.27
CA SER A 150 0.00 -7.83 2.06
C SER A 150 0.14 -7.50 3.54
N PHE A 151 -0.89 -7.80 4.34
CA PHE A 151 -0.87 -7.65 5.80
C PHE A 151 -0.57 -9.00 6.42
N ASP A 152 0.55 -9.14 7.11
CA ASP A 152 0.99 -10.39 7.77
C ASP A 152 0.91 -11.64 6.88
N GLY A 153 1.16 -11.49 5.57
CA GLY A 153 1.13 -12.58 4.58
C GLY A 153 -0.21 -12.75 3.87
N GLU A 154 -1.28 -12.06 4.30
CA GLU A 154 -2.56 -12.02 3.59
C GLU A 154 -2.54 -10.92 2.53
N LEU A 155 -2.77 -11.26 1.26
CA LEU A 155 -2.82 -10.28 0.17
C LEU A 155 -4.14 -9.50 0.21
N THR A 156 -4.07 -8.17 0.26
CA THR A 156 -5.24 -7.33 0.01
C THR A 156 -5.34 -7.02 -1.47
N GLY A 157 -6.23 -7.73 -2.15
CA GLY A 157 -6.56 -7.46 -3.54
C GLY A 157 -7.91 -8.07 -3.88
N VAL A 158 -8.94 -7.24 -3.98
CA VAL A 158 -10.03 -7.56 -4.92
C VAL A 158 -9.40 -7.41 -6.30
N GLU A 159 -9.41 -8.48 -7.10
CA GLU A 159 -9.07 -8.42 -8.51
C GLU A 159 -10.09 -7.50 -9.19
N LEU A 160 -9.73 -6.23 -9.40
CA LEU A 160 -10.31 -5.50 -10.52
C LEU A 160 -9.77 -6.19 -11.78
N PRO A 161 -10.64 -6.50 -12.77
CA PRO A 161 -10.19 -7.16 -13.99
C PRO A 161 -9.04 -6.35 -14.56
N GLU A 162 -7.92 -7.04 -14.76
CA GLU A 162 -6.66 -6.47 -15.22
C GLU A 162 -6.92 -5.45 -16.33
N MET A 163 -6.78 -4.16 -16.00
CA MET A 163 -6.53 -3.16 -17.02
C MET A 163 -5.20 -3.55 -17.61
N MET A 164 -5.27 -4.15 -18.80
CA MET A 164 -4.13 -4.63 -19.58
C MET A 164 -3.13 -3.50 -19.74
N GLU A 165 -2.12 -3.45 -18.87
CA GLU A 165 -0.84 -2.86 -19.21
C GLU A 165 -0.14 -3.89 -20.08
N ASP A 166 0.01 -3.53 -21.36
CA ASP A 166 0.90 -4.16 -22.31
C ASP A 166 2.28 -4.27 -21.67
N GLU A 167 2.73 -5.49 -21.36
CA GLU A 167 4.12 -5.88 -21.59
C GLU A 167 4.18 -7.33 -22.05
N THR A 168 5.09 -7.53 -22.99
CA THR A 168 5.42 -8.73 -23.77
C THR A 168 5.30 -10.02 -22.98
N ASP A 169 4.26 -10.80 -23.27
CA ASP A 169 4.18 -12.16 -22.76
C ASP A 169 3.87 -13.13 -23.91
N THR A 170 4.63 -14.21 -23.94
CA THR A 170 4.63 -15.24 -24.98
C THR A 170 3.21 -15.78 -25.19
N ASN A 171 2.53 -15.29 -26.22
CA ASN A 171 1.16 -15.72 -26.56
C ASN A 171 1.16 -17.20 -26.93
N ILE A 172 0.84 -18.06 -25.96
CA ILE A 172 0.50 -19.45 -26.21
C ILE A 172 -0.86 -19.45 -26.91
N LEU A 173 -0.92 -20.09 -28.07
CA LEU A 173 -2.09 -20.11 -28.95
C LEU A 173 -2.76 -21.47 -28.89
N TYR A 174 -4.08 -21.48 -29.00
CA TYR A 174 -4.90 -22.68 -29.09
C TYR A 174 -5.75 -22.64 -30.36
N ASP A 175 -5.97 -23.80 -30.98
CA ASP A 175 -6.99 -23.92 -32.03
C ASP A 175 -8.41 -23.91 -31.42
N LEU A 176 -9.43 -23.90 -32.28
CA LEU A 176 -10.83 -23.91 -31.83
C LEU A 176 -11.26 -25.18 -31.09
N THR A 177 -10.41 -26.22 -31.06
CA THR A 177 -10.64 -27.45 -30.30
C THR A 177 -9.94 -27.43 -28.93
N GLY A 178 -9.25 -26.33 -28.59
CA GLY A 178 -8.55 -26.16 -27.32
C GLY A 178 -7.16 -26.82 -27.28
N ARG A 179 -6.61 -27.23 -28.42
CA ARG A 179 -5.25 -27.80 -28.50
C ARG A 179 -4.22 -26.69 -28.67
N ARG A 180 -3.11 -26.77 -27.93
CA ARG A 180 -1.98 -25.82 -28.03
C ARG A 180 -1.28 -25.92 -29.39
N VAL A 181 -1.04 -24.77 -30.00
CA VAL A 181 -0.41 -24.59 -31.31
C VAL A 181 0.93 -23.87 -31.14
N ILE A 182 2.00 -24.54 -31.53
CA ILE A 182 3.39 -24.05 -31.39
C ILE A 182 3.79 -23.19 -32.59
N ARG A 183 3.26 -23.50 -33.78
CA ARG A 183 3.44 -22.75 -35.03
C ARG A 183 2.08 -22.61 -35.73
N PRO A 184 1.40 -21.46 -35.61
CA PRO A 184 0.12 -21.27 -36.26
C PRO A 184 0.31 -21.06 -37.77
N GLU A 185 -0.58 -21.66 -38.56
CA GLU A 185 -0.74 -21.36 -39.99
C GLU A 185 -1.84 -20.30 -40.17
N LYS A 186 -2.23 -19.99 -41.41
CA LYS A 186 -3.33 -19.04 -41.65
C LYS A 186 -4.63 -19.60 -41.06
N GLY A 187 -5.25 -18.86 -40.15
CA GLY A 187 -6.41 -19.35 -39.43
C GLY A 187 -6.76 -18.55 -38.19
N ILE A 188 -7.81 -18.98 -37.50
CA ILE A 188 -8.31 -18.37 -36.27
C ILE A 188 -7.81 -19.16 -35.07
N TYR A 189 -7.27 -18.46 -34.07
CA TYR A 189 -6.73 -19.03 -32.83
C TYR A 189 -7.21 -18.26 -31.60
N ILE A 190 -7.09 -18.89 -30.43
CA ILE A 190 -7.41 -18.31 -29.12
C ILE A 190 -6.11 -18.21 -28.32
N SER A 191 -5.77 -17.02 -27.83
CA SER A 191 -4.63 -16.84 -26.91
C SER A 191 -4.97 -17.33 -25.49
N THR A 192 -3.97 -17.60 -24.66
CA THR A 192 -4.13 -17.83 -23.21
C THR A 192 -4.92 -16.74 -22.49
N LYS A 193 -4.91 -15.51 -23.01
CA LYS A 193 -5.69 -14.37 -22.50
C LYS A 193 -7.14 -14.33 -23.04
N GLY A 194 -7.63 -15.41 -23.64
CA GLY A 194 -9.00 -15.53 -24.17
C GLY A 194 -9.30 -14.72 -25.44
N LYS A 195 -8.32 -13.97 -25.98
CA LYS A 195 -8.50 -13.19 -27.22
C LYS A 195 -8.47 -14.07 -28.47
N LYS A 196 -9.40 -13.80 -29.40
CA LYS A 196 -9.44 -14.38 -30.74
C LYS A 196 -8.46 -13.67 -31.66
N LEU A 197 -7.56 -14.41 -32.31
CA LEU A 197 -6.52 -13.92 -33.20
C LEU A 197 -6.68 -14.51 -34.61
N LEU A 198 -6.45 -13.71 -35.64
CA LEU A 198 -6.43 -14.15 -37.03
C LEU A 198 -5.01 -14.10 -37.57
N MET A 199 -4.45 -15.26 -37.90
CA MET A 199 -3.14 -15.38 -38.54
C MET A 199 -3.33 -15.28 -40.05
N LYS A 200 -2.62 -14.33 -40.65
CA LYS A 200 -2.73 -13.98 -42.08
C LYS A 200 -1.62 -14.59 -42.90
#